data_AF-A0A7S2GUF1-F1
#
_entry.id   AF-A0A7S2GUF1-F1
#
_cell.length_a   1.000
_cell.length_b   1.000
_cell.length_c   1.000
_cell.angle_alpha   90.00
_cell.angle_beta   90.00
_cell.angle_gamma   90.00
#
_symmetry.space_group_name_H-M   'P 1'
#
loop_
_entity.id
_entity.type
_entity.pdbx_description
1 polymer ?
#
loop_
_entity_poly.entity_id
_entity_poly.type
_entity_poly.pdbx_seq_one_letter_code
_entity_poly.pdbx_strand_id
1 'polypeptide(L)'
;SDRSRIDSGCDITEIFEPMDARTFLHDFVYKGRPAVFRNQAPLEHRSLFTKDRFQERYGRRTVRIESVPYAGSFGLPGMGALTLGAVADLAHDASLSQGQAYSFSIADPAIRRDAPPPDWLSQVLRVNDLSGGEGSVEHQFYLGPAGSGAPVHFHGHAINCLSYGQKRWLLYPPSQAFYSKSPAQEWFTHEQNTSQHESTSHPVDPTRQKEVRPALRCDQNAGDVMYVPALWGHGTLNLLQSIGTAYEFSIEPFCME
;
A
#
# COMPACT_ATOMS: atom_id res chain seq x y z
N SER A 1 34.81 6.29 12.23
CA SER A 1 34.36 6.20 10.83
C SER A 1 32.86 6.38 10.81
N ASP A 2 32.46 7.62 10.60
CA ASP A 2 31.08 8.09 10.65
C ASP A 2 30.32 7.53 9.44
N ARG A 3 29.54 6.48 9.65
CA ARG A 3 28.55 6.04 8.66
C ARG A 3 27.42 7.05 8.73
N SER A 4 27.47 8.02 7.82
CA SER A 4 26.32 8.82 7.41
C SER A 4 25.07 7.96 7.50
N ARG A 5 24.15 8.29 8.41
CA ARG A 5 22.78 7.79 8.39
C ARG A 5 22.27 7.98 6.97
N ILE A 6 22.21 6.90 6.20
CA ILE A 6 21.36 6.86 5.02
C ILE A 6 19.98 7.07 5.61
N ASP A 7 19.41 8.24 5.36
CA ASP A 7 18.02 8.54 5.72
C ASP A 7 17.17 7.43 5.12
N SER A 8 16.70 6.52 5.97
CA SER A 8 16.27 5.19 5.53
C SER A 8 14.89 5.22 4.85
N GLY A 9 14.34 6.43 4.70
CA GLY A 9 13.08 6.72 4.05
C GLY A 9 11.86 6.20 4.82
N CYS A 10 12.05 5.59 5.99
CA CYS A 10 11.00 4.94 6.76
C CYS A 10 11.13 5.17 8.28
N ASP A 11 10.02 5.50 8.91
CA ASP A 11 9.84 5.60 10.37
C ASP A 11 9.38 4.27 10.99
N ILE A 12 9.27 3.21 10.19
CA ILE A 12 8.87 1.86 10.59
C ILE A 12 10.03 0.89 10.51
N THR A 13 9.83 -0.33 11.02
CA THR A 13 10.89 -1.35 10.99
C THR A 13 11.17 -1.78 9.55
N GLU A 14 12.45 -1.76 9.17
CA GLU A 14 12.95 -2.26 7.89
C GLU A 14 13.65 -3.60 8.11
N ILE A 15 13.29 -4.60 7.31
CA ILE A 15 13.84 -5.96 7.39
C ILE A 15 14.51 -6.30 6.06
N PHE A 16 15.83 -6.55 6.10
CA PHE A 16 16.61 -6.87 4.90
C PHE A 16 16.85 -8.39 4.77
N GLU A 17 16.73 -9.10 5.89
CA GLU A 17 16.98 -10.51 6.06
C GLU A 17 15.74 -11.30 5.62
N PRO A 18 15.92 -12.46 4.95
CA PRO A 18 14.80 -13.28 4.51
C PRO A 18 13.83 -13.59 5.66
N MET A 19 12.55 -13.30 5.44
CA MET A 19 11.49 -13.54 6.42
C MET A 19 10.96 -14.97 6.35
N ASP A 20 10.61 -15.52 7.51
CA ASP A 20 9.88 -16.79 7.63
C ASP A 20 8.48 -16.58 8.23
N ALA A 21 7.58 -17.54 8.00
CA ALA A 21 6.18 -17.43 8.37
C ALA A 21 5.95 -17.31 9.89
N ARG A 22 6.75 -18.02 10.71
CA ARG A 22 6.61 -18.02 12.17
C ARG A 22 7.04 -16.69 12.74
N THR A 23 8.18 -16.18 12.30
CA THR A 23 8.69 -14.86 12.70
C THR A 23 7.74 -13.76 12.26
N PHE A 24 7.24 -13.81 11.02
CA PHE A 24 6.25 -12.85 10.52
C PHE A 24 4.99 -12.80 11.41
N LEU A 25 4.40 -13.96 11.70
CA LEU A 25 3.22 -14.04 12.58
C LEU A 25 3.50 -13.50 13.98
N HIS A 26 4.55 -13.99 14.64
CA HIS A 26 4.80 -13.68 16.04
C HIS A 26 5.26 -12.24 16.27
N ASP A 27 6.14 -11.72 15.40
CA ASP A 27 6.81 -10.46 15.63
C ASP A 27 6.16 -9.26 14.94
N PHE A 28 5.25 -9.49 14.00
CA PHE A 28 4.59 -8.42 13.26
C PHE A 28 3.08 -8.52 13.36
N VAL A 29 2.49 -9.68 13.07
CA VAL A 29 1.04 -9.84 13.15
C VAL A 29 0.53 -9.73 14.59
N TYR A 30 0.96 -10.63 15.48
CA TYR A 30 0.45 -10.64 16.86
C TYR A 30 0.83 -9.39 17.67
N LYS A 31 1.92 -8.73 17.28
CA LYS A 31 2.37 -7.49 17.92
C LYS A 31 1.77 -6.23 17.28
N GLY A 32 1.01 -6.36 16.19
CA GLY A 32 0.41 -5.23 15.50
C GLY A 32 1.44 -4.20 15.01
N ARG A 33 2.60 -4.65 14.51
CA ARG A 33 3.73 -3.79 14.16
C ARG A 33 3.90 -3.66 12.64
N PRO A 34 3.79 -2.45 12.05
CA PRO A 34 4.04 -2.24 10.64
C PRO A 34 5.53 -2.42 10.32
N ALA A 35 5.80 -2.93 9.12
CA ALA A 35 7.17 -3.15 8.65
C ALA A 35 7.25 -3.15 7.13
N VAL A 36 8.45 -2.85 6.61
CA VAL A 36 8.80 -3.05 5.21
C VAL A 36 9.90 -4.10 5.10
N PHE A 37 9.63 -5.15 4.33
CA PHE A 37 10.56 -6.22 4.01
C PHE A 37 11.24 -5.90 2.70
N ARG A 38 12.50 -5.45 2.79
CA ARG A 38 13.26 -4.91 1.68
C ARG A 38 13.67 -6.02 0.70
N ASN A 39 13.37 -5.82 -0.58
CA ASN A 39 13.67 -6.78 -1.67
C ASN A 39 13.10 -8.20 -1.49
N GLN A 40 12.00 -8.39 -0.74
CA GLN A 40 11.42 -9.71 -0.47
C GLN A 40 10.22 -10.09 -1.36
N ALA A 41 9.86 -9.28 -2.35
CA ALA A 41 8.85 -9.66 -3.34
C ALA A 41 9.39 -10.79 -4.25
N PRO A 42 8.57 -11.78 -4.64
CA PRO A 42 9.01 -12.92 -5.47
C PRO A 42 9.61 -12.50 -6.81
N LEU A 43 10.56 -13.30 -7.33
CA LEU A 43 11.22 -13.02 -8.60
C LEU A 43 10.25 -13.09 -9.78
N GLU A 44 9.28 -14.00 -9.74
CA GLU A 44 8.21 -14.13 -10.72
C GLU A 44 7.42 -12.83 -10.82
N HIS A 45 7.05 -12.29 -9.65
CA HIS A 45 6.33 -11.03 -9.54
C HIS A 45 7.15 -9.88 -10.15
N ARG A 46 8.44 -9.79 -9.80
CA ARG A 46 9.33 -8.72 -10.30
C ARG A 46 9.67 -8.83 -11.79
N SER A 47 9.80 -10.05 -12.32
CA SER A 47 10.24 -10.27 -13.71
C SER A 47 9.12 -10.06 -14.72
N LEU A 48 7.89 -10.46 -14.38
CA LEU A 48 6.73 -10.29 -15.25
C LEU A 48 6.11 -8.89 -15.18
N PHE A 49 6.24 -8.21 -14.03
CA PHE A 49 5.60 -6.91 -13.80
C PHE A 49 6.59 -5.75 -14.04
N THR A 50 7.50 -5.93 -14.99
CA THR A 50 8.23 -4.81 -15.62
C THR A 50 7.33 -4.14 -16.65
N LYS A 51 7.57 -2.86 -16.98
CA LYS A 51 6.71 -2.10 -17.92
C LYS A 51 6.47 -2.85 -19.23
N ASP A 52 7.54 -3.25 -19.92
CA ASP A 52 7.45 -3.85 -21.25
C ASP A 52 6.76 -5.23 -21.22
N ARG A 53 7.16 -6.09 -20.27
CA ARG A 53 6.58 -7.44 -20.14
C ARG A 53 5.13 -7.39 -19.69
N PHE A 54 4.80 -6.47 -18.79
CA PHE A 54 3.44 -6.28 -18.32
C PHE A 54 2.53 -5.80 -19.46
N GLN A 55 2.99 -4.83 -20.26
CA GLN A 55 2.24 -4.36 -21.43
C GLN A 55 2.09 -5.45 -22.50
N GLU A 56 3.16 -6.19 -22.82
CA GLU A 56 3.12 -7.32 -23.76
C GLU A 56 2.07 -8.36 -23.34
N ARG A 57 2.03 -8.68 -22.04
CA ARG A 57 1.20 -9.77 -21.51
C ARG A 57 -0.23 -9.37 -21.19
N TYR A 58 -0.43 -8.17 -20.64
CA TYR A 58 -1.70 -7.73 -20.07
C TYR A 58 -2.25 -6.46 -20.70
N GLY A 59 -1.49 -5.78 -21.57
CA GLY A 59 -1.80 -4.45 -22.05
C GLY A 59 -3.13 -4.32 -22.79
N ARG A 60 -3.69 -5.41 -23.32
CA ARG A 60 -5.00 -5.44 -24.00
C ARG A 60 -6.19 -5.58 -23.05
N ARG A 61 -5.97 -5.87 -21.77
CA ARG A 61 -7.05 -6.03 -20.79
C ARG A 61 -7.61 -4.68 -20.41
N THR A 62 -8.93 -4.59 -20.33
CA THR A 62 -9.63 -3.38 -19.90
C THR A 62 -9.82 -3.39 -18.40
N VAL A 63 -9.51 -2.27 -17.75
CA VAL A 63 -9.71 -2.05 -16.32
C VAL A 63 -10.45 -0.75 -16.07
N ARG A 64 -11.15 -0.68 -14.95
CA ARG A 64 -11.72 0.58 -14.45
C ARG A 64 -10.59 1.45 -13.90
N ILE A 65 -10.72 2.76 -14.10
CA ILE A 65 -9.87 3.77 -13.46
C ILE A 65 -10.72 4.73 -12.65
N GLU A 66 -10.18 5.10 -11.50
CA GLU A 66 -10.85 5.91 -10.49
C GLU A 66 -9.83 6.85 -9.84
N SER A 67 -10.30 7.93 -9.21
CA SER A 67 -9.46 8.90 -8.49
C SER A 67 -9.02 8.40 -7.11
N VAL A 68 -9.77 7.45 -6.56
CA VAL A 68 -9.49 6.67 -5.35
C VAL A 68 -9.97 5.23 -5.58
N PRO A 69 -9.38 4.22 -4.91
CA PRO A 69 -9.89 2.85 -4.99
C PRO A 69 -11.36 2.74 -4.61
N TYR A 70 -12.14 2.01 -5.41
CA TYR A 70 -13.55 1.73 -5.17
C TYR A 70 -14.40 2.99 -5.02
N ALA A 71 -14.13 4.02 -5.83
CA ALA A 71 -14.78 5.34 -5.77
C ALA A 71 -16.32 5.25 -5.75
N GLY A 72 -16.90 4.29 -6.49
CA GLY A 72 -18.35 4.05 -6.51
C GLY A 72 -18.93 3.72 -5.13
N SER A 73 -18.21 2.96 -4.30
CA SER A 73 -18.62 2.63 -2.92
C SER A 73 -18.67 3.86 -2.01
N PHE A 74 -17.94 4.92 -2.36
CA PHE A 74 -17.91 6.18 -1.62
C PHE A 74 -18.85 7.26 -2.18
N GLY A 75 -19.62 6.95 -3.24
CA GLY A 75 -20.48 7.90 -3.94
C GLY A 75 -19.71 8.88 -4.84
N LEU A 76 -18.47 8.58 -5.19
CA LEU A 76 -17.63 9.40 -6.05
C LEU A 76 -17.78 8.97 -7.52
N PRO A 77 -17.66 9.91 -8.48
CA PRO A 77 -17.73 9.58 -9.90
C PRO A 77 -16.54 8.72 -10.32
N GLY A 78 -16.79 7.68 -11.12
CA GLY A 78 -15.72 6.92 -11.77
C GLY A 78 -15.10 7.70 -12.92
N MET A 79 -13.87 7.36 -13.30
CA MET A 79 -13.17 8.01 -14.43
C MET A 79 -13.27 7.22 -15.74
N GLY A 80 -14.04 6.13 -15.76
CA GLY A 80 -14.26 5.28 -16.92
C GLY A 80 -13.39 4.04 -16.94
N ALA A 81 -13.07 3.56 -18.15
CA ALA A 81 -12.27 2.36 -18.38
C ALA A 81 -11.17 2.62 -19.41
N LEU A 82 -9.98 2.06 -19.17
CA LEU A 82 -8.83 2.09 -20.08
C LEU A 82 -8.26 0.68 -20.20
N THR A 83 -7.43 0.46 -21.21
CA THR A 83 -6.60 -0.75 -21.24
C THR A 83 -5.45 -0.61 -20.25
N LEU A 84 -4.97 -1.73 -19.69
CA LEU A 84 -3.78 -1.74 -18.84
C LEU A 84 -2.56 -1.16 -19.55
N GLY A 85 -2.45 -1.34 -20.87
CA GLY A 85 -1.39 -0.72 -21.67
C GLY A 85 -1.50 0.80 -21.66
N ALA A 86 -2.70 1.34 -21.89
CA ALA A 86 -2.94 2.78 -21.84
C ALA A 86 -2.65 3.37 -20.45
N VAL A 87 -3.04 2.68 -19.35
CA VAL A 87 -2.71 3.13 -18.00
C VAL A 87 -1.19 3.08 -17.75
N ALA A 88 -0.50 2.04 -18.24
CA ALA A 88 0.96 1.92 -18.14
C ALA A 88 1.71 2.93 -19.02
N ASP A 89 1.05 3.57 -19.98
CA ASP A 89 1.62 4.65 -20.78
C ASP A 89 1.30 6.05 -20.25
N LEU A 90 0.45 6.17 -19.22
CA LEU A 90 0.24 7.43 -18.54
C LEU A 90 1.55 7.91 -17.91
N ALA A 91 2.11 8.97 -18.50
CA ALA A 91 3.25 9.68 -17.96
C ALA A 91 2.84 10.49 -16.72
N HIS A 92 3.84 11.02 -16.02
CA HIS A 92 3.66 12.05 -15.00
C HIS A 92 3.17 13.34 -15.68
N ASP A 93 1.88 13.41 -16.01
CA ASP A 93 1.29 14.66 -16.45
C ASP A 93 0.90 15.47 -15.21
N ALA A 94 1.83 16.32 -14.78
CA ALA A 94 1.63 17.25 -13.68
C ALA A 94 0.47 18.25 -13.91
N SER A 95 -0.10 18.30 -15.12
CA SER A 95 -1.32 19.09 -15.40
C SER A 95 -2.60 18.45 -14.88
N LEU A 96 -2.58 17.15 -14.54
CA LEU A 96 -3.69 16.45 -13.89
C LEU A 96 -3.68 16.68 -12.38
N SER A 97 -3.99 17.93 -12.00
CA SER A 97 -4.19 18.39 -10.63
C SER A 97 -5.44 17.80 -9.94
N GLN A 98 -6.20 16.94 -10.61
CA GLN A 98 -7.37 16.24 -10.08
C GLN A 98 -7.21 14.73 -10.29
N GLY A 99 -7.29 13.97 -9.18
CA GLY A 99 -7.45 12.52 -9.13
C GLY A 99 -6.82 11.75 -10.29
N GLN A 100 -5.55 11.37 -10.17
CA GLN A 100 -4.91 10.62 -11.23
C GLN A 100 -5.55 9.25 -11.42
N ALA A 101 -5.69 8.82 -12.68
CA ALA A 101 -6.28 7.55 -13.05
C ALA A 101 -5.57 6.38 -12.36
N TYR A 102 -6.20 5.81 -11.34
CA TYR A 102 -5.70 4.69 -10.58
C TYR A 102 -6.54 3.46 -10.88
N SER A 103 -5.87 2.39 -11.32
CA SER A 103 -6.49 1.08 -11.42
C SER A 103 -6.22 0.31 -10.14
N PHE A 104 -7.29 -0.03 -9.43
CA PHE A 104 -7.26 -0.88 -8.25
C PHE A 104 -8.45 -1.82 -8.31
N SER A 105 -8.21 -3.12 -8.30
CA SER A 105 -9.28 -4.11 -8.43
C SER A 105 -8.90 -5.43 -7.77
N ILE A 106 -9.88 -6.31 -7.60
CA ILE A 106 -9.58 -7.72 -7.38
C ILE A 106 -8.74 -8.24 -8.55
N ALA A 107 -7.62 -8.90 -8.24
CA ALA A 107 -6.71 -9.43 -9.24
C ALA A 107 -7.38 -10.55 -10.05
N ASP A 108 -7.25 -10.53 -11.38
CA ASP A 108 -7.74 -11.63 -12.21
C ASP A 108 -6.88 -12.90 -12.07
N PRO A 109 -7.39 -14.09 -12.41
CA PRO A 109 -6.69 -15.36 -12.18
C PRO A 109 -5.29 -15.45 -12.80
N ALA A 110 -5.05 -14.79 -13.95
CA ALA A 110 -3.74 -14.81 -14.58
C ALA A 110 -2.75 -13.89 -13.86
N ILE A 111 -3.19 -12.71 -13.40
CA ILE A 111 -2.36 -11.84 -12.54
C ILE A 111 -2.04 -12.58 -11.23
N ARG A 112 -3.02 -13.22 -10.60
CA ARG A 112 -2.79 -13.94 -9.33
C ARG A 112 -1.74 -15.04 -9.43
N ARG A 113 -1.73 -15.77 -10.55
CA ARG A 113 -0.75 -16.82 -10.83
C ARG A 113 0.64 -16.25 -11.10
N ASP A 114 0.70 -15.13 -11.81
CA ASP A 114 1.94 -14.54 -12.31
C ASP A 114 2.57 -13.54 -11.31
N ALA A 115 1.84 -13.18 -10.25
CA ALA A 115 2.28 -12.36 -9.12
C ALA A 115 1.94 -13.06 -7.79
N PRO A 116 2.60 -14.18 -7.46
CA PRO A 116 2.36 -14.88 -6.20
C PRO A 116 2.82 -14.03 -5.00
N PRO A 117 2.26 -14.26 -3.80
CA PRO A 117 2.79 -13.67 -2.59
C PRO A 117 4.14 -14.31 -2.21
N PRO A 118 4.95 -13.66 -1.36
CA PRO A 118 6.12 -14.31 -0.75
C PRO A 118 5.78 -15.65 -0.10
N ASP A 119 6.71 -16.60 -0.10
CA ASP A 119 6.49 -17.96 0.43
C ASP A 119 6.06 -17.96 1.90
N TRP A 120 6.63 -17.07 2.71
CA TRP A 120 6.26 -16.92 4.12
C TRP A 120 4.81 -16.45 4.28
N LEU A 121 4.34 -15.55 3.40
CA LEU A 121 2.95 -15.11 3.39
C LEU A 121 2.03 -16.23 2.91
N SER A 122 2.41 -16.94 1.85
CA SER A 122 1.66 -18.12 1.36
C SER A 122 1.44 -19.16 2.47
N GLN A 123 2.45 -19.41 3.29
CA GLN A 123 2.34 -20.32 4.43
C GLN A 123 1.35 -19.80 5.48
N VAL A 124 1.40 -18.52 5.82
CA VAL A 124 0.45 -17.91 6.77
C VAL A 124 -0.99 -18.00 6.25
N LEU A 125 -1.22 -17.62 5.00
CA LEU A 125 -2.56 -17.65 4.41
C LEU A 125 -3.12 -19.08 4.33
N ARG A 126 -2.27 -20.07 4.03
CA ARG A 126 -2.65 -21.50 4.01
C ARG A 126 -2.92 -22.07 5.40
N VAL A 127 -2.17 -21.65 6.42
CA VAL A 127 -2.41 -22.10 7.81
C VAL A 127 -3.80 -21.69 8.27
N ASN A 128 -4.29 -20.52 7.85
CA ASN A 128 -5.63 -20.07 8.19
C ASN A 128 -6.72 -20.87 7.45
N ASP A 129 -6.52 -21.21 6.17
CA ASP A 129 -7.42 -22.08 5.40
C ASP A 129 -7.53 -23.51 5.99
N LEU A 130 -6.43 -24.03 6.56
CA LEU A 130 -6.39 -25.37 7.18
C LEU A 130 -6.97 -25.43 8.61
N SER A 131 -7.13 -24.29 9.29
CA SER A 131 -7.67 -24.22 10.66
C SER A 131 -9.20 -24.21 10.72
N GLY A 132 -9.89 -24.28 9.57
CA GLY A 132 -11.36 -24.29 9.50
C GLY A 132 -12.03 -22.97 9.90
N GLY A 133 -11.24 -21.90 10.14
CA GLY A 133 -11.75 -20.55 10.35
C GLY A 133 -11.96 -19.84 9.01
N GLU A 134 -13.06 -19.12 8.88
CA GLU A 134 -13.39 -18.24 7.74
C GLU A 134 -12.41 -17.06 7.64
N GLY A 135 -11.14 -17.32 7.33
CA GLY A 135 -10.20 -16.27 6.94
C GLY A 135 -10.51 -15.83 5.51
N SER A 136 -11.04 -14.62 5.33
CA SER A 136 -11.12 -14.02 4.00
C SER A 136 -9.72 -13.53 3.58
N VAL A 137 -9.36 -13.81 2.32
CA VAL A 137 -8.15 -13.26 1.69
C VAL A 137 -8.56 -12.65 0.36
N GLU A 138 -8.38 -11.35 0.22
CA GLU A 138 -8.58 -10.63 -1.03
C GLU A 138 -7.25 -10.35 -1.71
N HIS A 139 -7.00 -10.98 -2.85
CA HIS A 139 -5.86 -10.67 -3.70
C HIS A 139 -6.26 -9.57 -4.70
N GLN A 140 -5.65 -8.40 -4.54
CA GLN A 140 -5.89 -7.18 -5.28
C GLN A 140 -4.71 -6.85 -6.21
N PHE A 141 -4.99 -6.19 -7.32
CA PHE A 141 -4.04 -5.68 -8.29
C PHE A 141 -4.10 -4.16 -8.32
N TYR A 142 -2.95 -3.52 -8.51
CA TYR A 142 -2.90 -2.09 -8.75
C TYR A 142 -1.93 -1.69 -9.86
N LEU A 143 -2.31 -0.64 -10.59
CA LEU A 143 -1.47 0.10 -11.53
C LEU A 143 -1.90 1.57 -11.55
N GLY A 144 -0.93 2.47 -11.44
CA GLY A 144 -1.19 3.88 -11.71
C GLY A 144 0.07 4.73 -11.88
N PRO A 145 -0.08 5.92 -12.46
CA PRO A 145 1.01 6.88 -12.66
C PRO A 145 1.45 7.57 -11.36
N ALA A 146 2.52 8.34 -11.44
CA ALA A 146 3.06 9.10 -10.31
C ALA A 146 2.12 10.23 -9.86
N GLY A 147 1.59 10.11 -8.63
CA GLY A 147 0.62 10.98 -7.95
C GLY A 147 -0.75 10.32 -7.73
N SER A 148 -1.01 9.17 -8.35
CA SER A 148 -2.14 8.30 -8.00
C SER A 148 -1.88 7.53 -6.71
N GLY A 149 -2.90 6.88 -6.14
CA GLY A 149 -2.74 6.09 -4.92
C GLY A 149 -4.06 5.89 -4.18
N ALA A 150 -3.96 5.58 -2.89
CA ALA A 150 -5.12 5.38 -2.03
C ALA A 150 -5.17 6.45 -0.92
N PRO A 151 -6.36 7.01 -0.63
CA PRO A 151 -6.55 7.88 0.52
C PRO A 151 -6.31 7.12 1.82
N VAL A 152 -6.22 7.83 2.95
CA VAL A 152 -6.13 7.18 4.26
C VAL A 152 -7.40 6.39 4.53
N HIS A 153 -7.24 5.11 4.88
CA HIS A 153 -8.30 4.19 5.25
C HIS A 153 -7.74 3.11 6.18
N PHE A 154 -8.59 2.23 6.72
CA PHE A 154 -8.15 1.08 7.51
C PHE A 154 -9.09 -0.11 7.29
N HIS A 155 -8.59 -1.32 7.53
CA HIS A 155 -9.32 -2.58 7.36
C HIS A 155 -8.55 -3.73 8.06
N GLY A 156 -8.70 -4.97 7.59
CA GLY A 156 -7.92 -6.12 8.05
C GLY A 156 -6.42 -5.98 7.78
N HIS A 157 -5.65 -7.04 8.04
CA HIS A 157 -4.21 -7.02 7.75
C HIS A 157 -3.96 -6.81 6.26
N ALA A 158 -2.96 -6.01 5.93
CA ALA A 158 -2.60 -5.70 4.55
C ALA A 158 -1.16 -6.08 4.25
N ILE A 159 -0.94 -6.68 3.08
CA ILE A 159 0.37 -6.78 2.44
C ILE A 159 0.32 -6.03 1.12
N ASN A 160 1.37 -5.28 0.80
CA ASN A 160 1.56 -4.71 -0.52
C ASN A 160 2.91 -5.15 -1.08
N CYS A 161 2.89 -5.89 -2.18
CA CYS A 161 4.08 -6.29 -2.92
C CYS A 161 4.26 -5.34 -4.11
N LEU A 162 5.33 -4.55 -4.12
CA LEU A 162 5.61 -3.59 -5.19
C LEU A 162 6.61 -4.18 -6.19
N SER A 163 6.22 -4.31 -7.44
CA SER A 163 7.07 -4.92 -8.47
C SER A 163 7.81 -3.91 -9.34
N TYR A 164 7.15 -2.80 -9.63
CA TYR A 164 7.70 -1.69 -10.40
C TYR A 164 7.28 -0.38 -9.76
N GLY A 165 8.17 0.62 -9.81
CA GLY A 165 7.89 1.96 -9.30
C GLY A 165 8.34 2.20 -7.87
N GLN A 166 7.69 3.17 -7.25
CA GLN A 166 7.99 3.64 -5.90
C GLN A 166 6.72 4.24 -5.29
N LYS A 167 6.42 3.89 -4.04
CA LYS A 167 5.30 4.40 -3.26
C LYS A 167 5.78 5.09 -1.99
N ARG A 168 5.06 6.11 -1.54
CA ARG A 168 5.13 6.66 -0.20
C ARG A 168 3.91 6.24 0.61
N TRP A 169 4.16 5.81 1.83
CA TRP A 169 3.15 5.44 2.80
C TRP A 169 3.06 6.48 3.90
N LEU A 170 1.83 6.73 4.36
CA LEU A 170 1.54 7.36 5.65
C LEU A 170 0.78 6.33 6.48
N LEU A 171 1.19 6.16 7.74
CA LEU A 171 0.67 5.16 8.65
C LEU A 171 0.29 5.83 9.97
N TYR A 172 -0.91 5.53 10.44
CA TYR A 172 -1.48 6.04 11.68
C TYR A 172 -1.79 4.84 12.58
N PRO A 173 -1.38 4.87 13.86
CA PRO A 173 -1.74 3.80 14.79
C PRO A 173 -3.28 3.71 14.91
N PRO A 174 -3.84 2.56 15.33
CA PRO A 174 -5.30 2.37 15.35
C PRO A 174 -6.08 3.44 16.12
N SER A 175 -5.50 4.00 17.19
CA SER A 175 -6.11 5.09 17.97
C SER A 175 -6.23 6.42 17.23
N GLN A 176 -5.60 6.54 16.06
CA GLN A 176 -5.59 7.72 15.20
C GLN A 176 -6.03 7.40 13.76
N ALA A 177 -6.54 6.19 13.50
CA ALA A 177 -7.00 5.79 12.18
C ALA A 177 -8.30 6.52 11.79
N PHE A 178 -8.44 6.87 10.51
CA PHE A 178 -9.62 7.54 9.95
C PHE A 178 -9.78 7.19 8.47
N TYR A 179 -10.94 7.53 7.90
CA TYR A 179 -11.18 7.44 6.46
C TYR A 179 -11.14 8.83 5.82
N SER A 180 -10.41 8.94 4.72
CA SER A 180 -10.43 10.09 3.83
C SER A 180 -11.01 9.69 2.47
N LYS A 181 -11.67 10.64 1.82
CA LYS A 181 -12.11 10.53 0.43
C LYS A 181 -11.29 11.43 -0.51
N SER A 182 -10.34 12.19 0.02
CA SER A 182 -9.48 13.08 -0.76
C SER A 182 -8.50 12.26 -1.59
N PRO A 183 -8.35 12.53 -2.90
CA PRO A 183 -7.33 11.87 -3.72
C PRO A 183 -5.94 11.92 -3.09
N ALA A 184 -5.15 10.86 -3.29
CA ALA A 184 -3.85 10.70 -2.63
C ALA A 184 -2.92 11.92 -2.79
N GLN A 185 -2.77 12.45 -4.01
CA GLN A 185 -1.92 13.63 -4.24
C GLN A 185 -2.35 14.84 -3.41
N GLU A 186 -3.65 15.11 -3.32
CA GLU A 186 -4.20 16.23 -2.56
C GLU A 186 -3.89 16.05 -1.06
N TRP A 187 -4.18 14.86 -0.54
CA TRP A 187 -3.94 14.52 0.86
C TRP A 187 -2.45 14.68 1.24
N PHE A 188 -1.56 14.06 0.47
CA PHE A 188 -0.13 14.08 0.75
C PHE A 188 0.48 15.48 0.61
N THR A 189 -0.06 16.32 -0.27
CA THR A 189 0.37 17.72 -0.39
C THR A 189 -0.07 18.52 0.84
N HIS A 190 -1.29 18.31 1.33
CA HIS A 190 -1.78 18.96 2.54
C HIS A 190 -0.95 18.57 3.78
N GLU A 191 -0.70 17.29 3.99
CA GLU A 191 0.11 16.78 5.12
C GLU A 191 1.55 17.33 5.11
N GLN A 192 2.14 17.52 3.94
CA GLN A 192 3.47 18.14 3.82
C GLN A 192 3.44 19.62 4.24
N ASN A 193 2.40 20.36 3.82
CA ASN A 193 2.27 21.77 4.14
C ASN A 193 1.97 22.02 5.62
N THR A 194 1.11 21.21 6.25
CA THR A 194 0.84 21.30 7.69
C THR A 194 2.07 20.99 8.54
N SER A 195 2.81 19.92 8.20
CA SER A 195 4.05 19.55 8.88
C SER A 195 5.13 20.64 8.80
N GLN A 196 5.22 21.34 7.66
CA GLN A 196 6.15 22.46 7.50
C GLN A 196 5.72 23.68 8.33
N HIS A 197 4.43 24.00 8.40
CA HIS A 197 3.95 25.13 9.18
C HIS A 197 4.12 24.95 10.69
N GLU A 198 3.85 23.75 11.24
CA GLU A 198 4.04 23.45 12.67
C GLU A 198 5.49 23.59 13.13
N SER A 199 6.47 23.39 12.24
CA SER A 199 7.90 23.59 12.53
C SER A 199 8.30 25.06 12.67
N THR A 200 7.44 26.01 12.26
CA THR A 200 7.77 27.45 12.19
C THR A 200 7.00 28.35 13.16
N SER A 201 5.99 27.82 13.88
CA SER A 201 5.15 28.60 14.80
C SER A 201 5.46 28.31 16.29
N HIS A 202 5.67 29.40 17.04
CA HIS A 202 5.94 29.52 18.49
C HIS A 202 5.03 28.72 19.46
N PRO A 203 5.44 28.51 20.74
CA PRO A 203 4.96 27.40 21.57
C PRO A 203 3.49 27.56 21.96
N VAL A 204 2.71 26.54 21.61
CA VAL A 204 1.28 26.41 21.94
C VAL A 204 1.13 25.81 23.35
N ASP A 205 0.13 26.31 24.09
CA ASP A 205 -0.27 25.93 25.45
C ASP A 205 -0.25 24.39 25.70
N PRO A 206 0.56 23.89 26.65
CA PRO A 206 0.76 22.47 26.91
C PRO A 206 -0.46 21.74 27.52
N THR A 207 -1.54 22.45 27.84
CA THR A 207 -2.69 21.86 28.57
C THR A 207 -3.84 21.39 27.67
N ARG A 208 -3.78 21.61 26.34
CA ARG A 208 -4.90 21.33 25.41
C ARG A 208 -4.61 20.38 24.26
N GLN A 209 -3.39 19.87 24.09
CA GLN A 209 -3.10 18.93 23.01
C GLN A 209 -3.50 17.52 23.43
N LYS A 210 -4.58 16.99 22.86
CA LYS A 210 -4.59 15.55 22.54
C LYS A 210 -3.32 15.33 21.71
N GLU A 211 -2.39 14.52 22.19
CA GLU A 211 -1.17 14.14 21.45
C GLU A 211 -1.56 13.42 20.15
N VAL A 212 -1.90 14.18 19.11
CA VAL A 212 -1.95 13.68 17.74
C VAL A 212 -0.49 13.53 17.33
N ARG A 213 -0.04 12.28 17.21
CA ARG A 213 1.32 12.03 16.74
C ARG A 213 1.33 12.22 15.23
N PRO A 214 2.42 12.73 14.65
CA PRO A 214 2.55 12.77 13.20
C PRO A 214 2.47 11.36 12.63
N ALA A 215 1.97 11.25 11.39
CA ALA A 215 1.94 9.99 10.66
C ALA A 215 3.36 9.41 10.56
N LEU A 216 3.49 8.09 10.73
CA LEU A 216 4.72 7.39 10.37
C LEU A 216 4.80 7.31 8.85
N ARG A 217 5.95 7.63 8.27
CA ARG A 217 6.18 7.61 6.82
C ARG A 217 7.04 6.43 6.42
N CYS A 218 6.81 5.89 5.23
CA CYS A 218 7.76 4.95 4.62
C CYS A 218 7.74 4.97 3.09
N ASP A 219 8.91 5.10 2.47
CA ASP A 219 9.08 4.95 1.02
C ASP A 219 9.35 3.47 0.69
N GLN A 220 8.43 2.86 -0.07
CA GLN A 220 8.49 1.50 -0.57
C GLN A 220 9.02 1.50 -2.02
N ASN A 221 10.06 0.71 -2.29
CA ASN A 221 10.69 0.61 -3.61
C ASN A 221 10.29 -0.70 -4.31
N ALA A 222 10.50 -0.76 -5.63
CA ALA A 222 10.33 -1.98 -6.40
C ALA A 222 11.14 -3.15 -5.81
N GLY A 223 10.47 -4.25 -5.51
CA GLY A 223 11.01 -5.43 -4.81
C GLY A 223 10.62 -5.50 -3.34
N ASP A 224 10.15 -4.42 -2.73
CA ASP A 224 9.79 -4.40 -1.31
C ASP A 224 8.38 -4.94 -1.06
N VAL A 225 8.19 -5.52 0.13
CA VAL A 225 6.89 -5.95 0.65
C VAL A 225 6.55 -5.10 1.87
N MET A 226 5.48 -4.32 1.81
CA MET A 226 4.96 -3.56 2.95
C MET A 226 3.94 -4.40 3.71
N TYR A 227 4.02 -4.39 5.04
CA TYR A 227 3.00 -4.95 5.92
C TYR A 227 2.35 -3.86 6.76
N VAL A 228 1.03 -3.81 6.71
CA VAL A 228 0.18 -2.95 7.52
C VAL A 228 -0.69 -3.85 8.43
N PRO A 229 -0.56 -3.74 9.76
CA PRO A 229 -1.39 -4.52 10.66
C PRO A 229 -2.86 -4.09 10.59
N ALA A 230 -3.76 -4.98 11.01
CA ALA A 230 -5.19 -4.67 11.05
C ALA A 230 -5.45 -3.38 11.85
N LEU A 231 -6.45 -2.64 11.40
CA LEU A 231 -6.92 -1.37 11.98
C LEU A 231 -5.93 -0.20 11.93
N TRP A 232 -4.72 -0.36 11.38
CA TRP A 232 -3.84 0.77 11.12
C TRP A 232 -4.40 1.63 9.98
N GLY A 233 -4.54 2.93 10.24
CA GLY A 233 -4.86 3.92 9.22
C GLY A 233 -3.69 4.01 8.25
N HIS A 234 -3.93 3.91 6.95
CA HIS A 234 -2.86 3.95 5.96
C HIS A 234 -3.31 4.60 4.65
N GLY A 235 -2.44 5.45 4.10
CA GLY A 235 -2.60 6.07 2.78
C GLY A 235 -1.37 5.82 1.93
N THR A 236 -1.53 5.81 0.60
CA THR A 236 -0.44 5.57 -0.34
C THR A 236 -0.41 6.60 -1.45
N LEU A 237 0.79 7.04 -1.82
CA LEU A 237 1.06 7.88 -2.98
C LEU A 237 2.10 7.21 -3.87
N ASN A 238 1.78 7.02 -5.14
CA ASN A 238 2.75 6.57 -6.14
C ASN A 238 3.71 7.73 -6.43
N LEU A 239 4.97 7.64 -6.01
CA LEU A 239 6.01 8.63 -6.34
C LEU A 239 6.49 8.47 -7.78
N LEU A 240 6.51 7.23 -8.25
CA LEU A 240 6.71 6.83 -9.64
C LEU A 240 5.51 5.99 -10.10
N GLN A 241 5.33 5.81 -11.41
CA GLN A 241 4.36 4.83 -11.89
C GLN A 241 4.61 3.49 -11.21
N SER A 242 3.55 2.91 -10.63
CA SER A 242 3.67 1.76 -9.74
C SER A 242 2.77 0.62 -10.19
N ILE A 243 3.33 -0.60 -10.22
CA ILE A 243 2.63 -1.85 -10.57
C ILE A 243 2.90 -2.88 -9.48
N GLY A 244 1.87 -3.57 -9.02
CA GLY A 244 2.03 -4.65 -8.06
C GLY A 244 0.70 -5.25 -7.61
N THR A 245 0.78 -6.01 -6.52
CA THR A 245 -0.36 -6.69 -5.91
C THR A 245 -0.44 -6.39 -4.42
N ALA A 246 -1.66 -6.47 -3.89
CA ALA A 246 -1.93 -6.34 -2.48
C ALA A 246 -2.78 -7.51 -1.99
N TYR A 247 -2.68 -7.79 -0.70
CA TYR A 247 -3.46 -8.81 -0.02
C TYR A 247 -4.10 -8.17 1.19
N GLU A 248 -5.43 -8.20 1.27
CA GLU A 248 -6.16 -7.97 2.51
C GLU A 248 -6.53 -9.31 3.10
N PHE A 249 -6.31 -9.50 4.40
CA PHE A 249 -6.60 -10.78 5.07
C PHE A 249 -6.90 -10.64 6.56
N SER A 250 -7.65 -11.62 7.06
CA SER A 250 -7.92 -11.79 8.50
C SER A 250 -7.26 -13.07 9.01
N ILE A 251 -6.74 -13.02 10.24
CA ILE A 251 -6.12 -14.18 10.93
C ILE A 251 -6.96 -14.61 12.16
N GLU A 252 -7.99 -13.84 12.49
CA GLU A 252 -8.85 -14.13 13.64
C GLU A 252 -9.91 -15.17 13.25
N PRO A 253 -10.01 -16.30 13.98
CA PRO A 253 -11.26 -17.04 13.99
C PRO A 253 -12.31 -16.17 14.67
N PHE A 254 -13.49 -16.01 14.06
CA PHE A 254 -14.63 -15.39 14.73
C PHE A 254 -14.86 -16.11 16.07
N CYS A 255 -14.51 -15.47 17.18
CA CYS A 255 -15.04 -15.84 18.49
C CYS A 255 -16.50 -15.35 18.53
N MET A 256 -17.43 -16.17 18.06
CA MET A 256 -18.81 -16.05 18.53
C MET A 256 -18.83 -16.60 19.96
N GLU A 257 -19.04 -15.72 20.95
CA GLU A 257 -19.55 -16.13 22.26
C GLU A 257 -20.94 -16.76 22.12
#